data_AF-A0A349MX59-F1
#
_entry.id   AF-A0A349MX59-F1
#
_cell.length_a   1.000
_cell.length_b   1.000
_cell.length_c   1.000
_cell.angle_alpha   90.00
_cell.angle_beta   90.00
_cell.angle_gamma   90.00
#
_symmetry.space_group_name_H-M   'P 1'
#
loop_
_entity.id
_entity.type
_entity.pdbx_description
1 polymer ?
#
loop_
_entity_poly.entity_id
_entity_poly.type
_entity_poly.pdbx_seq_one_letter_code
_entity_poly.pdbx_strand_id
1 'polypeptide(L)'
;MAVINYIMSLGASVMMPIIFLIFGIALGLGIGKSLKSGLSVGVGFVGLSVMTQLLADNLGPAVNSMVKIYHLHLHTLDIGWPAASTVAFGTEVGAIIIPLGLLINIIMLVTKTTKTLNIDLWNYWHFAFVGSIVSIATKSFWWGDFAAIVTFSVTLVGADRSQKKVEKFYGKDLEGISIPQAFCVTFIPFAWAINWIIERIPG
;
A
#
# COMPACT_ATOMS: atom_id res chain seq x y z
N MET A 1 -15.93 4.28 -18.36
CA MET A 1 -14.96 3.24 -18.78
C MET A 1 -13.93 3.75 -19.79
N ALA A 2 -14.29 4.41 -20.91
CA ALA A 2 -13.30 4.85 -21.91
C ALA A 2 -12.20 5.81 -21.39
N VAL A 3 -12.57 6.82 -20.59
CA VAL A 3 -11.60 7.79 -20.02
C VAL A 3 -10.70 7.15 -18.95
N ILE A 4 -11.26 6.27 -18.12
CA ILE A 4 -10.51 5.53 -17.10
C ILE A 4 -9.53 4.56 -17.77
N ASN A 5 -9.98 3.82 -18.79
CA ASN A 5 -9.14 2.90 -19.56
C ASN A 5 -8.03 3.65 -20.31
N TYR A 6 -8.33 4.83 -20.86
CA TYR A 6 -7.32 5.68 -21.47
C TYR A 6 -6.27 6.12 -20.44
N ILE A 7 -6.69 6.59 -19.26
CA ILE A 7 -5.76 7.00 -18.20
C ILE A 7 -4.93 5.82 -17.67
N MET A 8 -5.52 4.64 -17.52
CA MET A 8 -4.80 3.42 -17.12
C MET A 8 -3.80 2.98 -18.19
N SER A 9 -4.11 3.16 -19.48
CA SER A 9 -3.20 2.81 -20.58
C SER A 9 -1.93 3.66 -20.63
N LEU A 10 -1.91 4.81 -19.95
CA LEU A 10 -0.74 5.68 -19.84
C LEU A 10 0.30 5.18 -18.80
N GLY A 11 -0.04 4.16 -18.02
CA GLY A 11 0.83 3.58 -17.01
C GLY A 11 0.85 4.34 -15.68
N ALA A 12 1.33 3.66 -14.63
CA ALA A 12 1.30 4.17 -13.27
C ALA A 12 2.11 5.47 -13.05
N SER A 13 3.19 5.67 -13.81
CA SER A 13 4.03 6.88 -13.76
C SER A 13 3.29 8.15 -14.17
N VAL A 14 2.26 8.04 -15.01
CA VAL A 14 1.42 9.16 -15.47
C VAL A 14 0.12 9.24 -14.66
N MET A 15 -0.44 8.08 -14.32
CA MET A 15 -1.69 8.00 -13.59
C MET A 15 -1.58 8.56 -12.16
N MET A 16 -0.49 8.29 -11.44
CA MET A 16 -0.32 8.75 -10.06
C MET A 16 -0.28 10.29 -9.94
N PRO A 17 0.48 11.03 -10.77
CA PRO A 17 0.39 12.50 -10.82
C PRO A 17 -1.02 13.03 -11.07
N ILE A 18 -1.78 12.40 -11.98
CA ILE A 18 -3.15 12.82 -12.30
C ILE A 18 -4.08 12.60 -11.11
N ILE A 19 -3.99 11.43 -10.47
CA ILE A 19 -4.76 11.10 -9.27
C ILE A 19 -4.48 12.13 -8.17
N PHE A 20 -3.20 12.37 -7.83
CA PHE A 20 -2.83 13.33 -6.78
C PHE A 20 -3.16 14.77 -7.14
N LEU A 21 -3.14 15.15 -8.42
CA LEU A 21 -3.60 16.45 -8.90
C LEU A 21 -5.10 16.63 -8.62
N ILE A 22 -5.94 15.66 -9.03
CA ILE A 22 -7.39 15.71 -8.82
C ILE A 22 -7.71 15.74 -7.32
N PHE A 23 -7.05 14.88 -6.53
CA PHE A 23 -7.22 14.85 -5.08
C PHE A 23 -6.79 16.15 -4.41
N GLY A 24 -5.64 16.70 -4.78
CA GLY A 24 -5.15 17.95 -4.21
C GLY A 24 -6.11 19.11 -4.47
N ILE A 25 -6.73 19.16 -5.66
CA ILE A 25 -7.75 20.15 -6.00
C ILE A 25 -9.01 19.92 -5.15
N ALA A 26 -9.47 18.67 -5.02
CA ALA A 26 -10.64 18.34 -4.22
C ALA A 26 -10.48 18.68 -2.73
N LEU A 27 -9.25 18.61 -2.20
CA LEU A 27 -8.90 19.01 -0.83
C LEU A 27 -8.68 20.53 -0.67
N GLY A 28 -8.81 21.32 -1.74
CA GLY A 28 -8.71 22.78 -1.68
C GLY A 28 -7.28 23.33 -1.64
N LEU A 29 -6.26 22.55 -2.05
CA LEU A 29 -4.87 23.03 -2.11
C LEU A 29 -4.65 24.08 -3.23
N GLY A 30 -5.57 24.17 -4.19
CA GLY A 30 -5.48 25.01 -5.38
C GLY A 30 -4.68 24.35 -6.51
N ILE A 31 -4.96 24.75 -7.77
CA ILE A 31 -4.44 24.08 -8.97
C ILE A 31 -2.90 24.07 -9.01
N GLY A 32 -2.26 25.22 -8.74
CA GLY A 32 -0.80 25.34 -8.84
C GLY A 32 -0.04 24.46 -7.82
N LYS A 33 -0.51 24.42 -6.56
CA LYS A 33 0.10 23.56 -5.53
C LYS A 33 -0.17 22.08 -5.82
N SER A 34 -1.40 21.74 -6.23
CA SER A 34 -1.79 20.36 -6.55
C SER A 34 -1.00 19.80 -7.73
N LEU A 35 -0.76 20.61 -8.76
CA LEU A 35 0.06 20.22 -9.91
C LEU A 35 1.52 19.99 -9.51
N LYS A 36 2.10 20.91 -8.72
CA LYS A 36 3.47 20.73 -8.22
C LYS A 36 3.59 19.45 -7.38
N SER A 37 2.67 19.22 -6.46
CA SER A 37 2.64 18.01 -5.63
C SER A 37 2.49 16.72 -6.46
N GLY A 38 1.54 16.68 -7.40
CA GLY A 38 1.35 15.54 -8.29
C GLY A 38 2.59 15.25 -9.15
N LEU A 39 3.22 16.28 -9.73
CA LEU A 39 4.46 16.13 -10.50
C LEU A 39 5.62 15.65 -9.62
N SER A 40 5.78 16.16 -8.40
CA SER A 40 6.81 15.70 -7.48
C SER A 40 6.67 14.21 -7.14
N VAL A 41 5.44 13.73 -6.94
CA VAL A 41 5.16 12.30 -6.74
C VAL A 41 5.52 11.50 -8.00
N GLY A 42 5.16 11.99 -9.19
CA GLY A 42 5.53 11.36 -10.46
C GLY A 42 7.03 11.20 -10.65
N VAL A 43 7.81 12.26 -10.39
CA VAL A 43 9.28 12.21 -10.46
C VAL A 43 9.84 11.19 -9.46
N GLY A 44 9.29 11.14 -8.24
CA GLY A 44 9.67 10.15 -7.23
C GLY A 44 9.45 8.72 -7.71
N PHE A 45 8.31 8.46 -8.36
CA PHE A 45 8.00 7.15 -8.94
C PHE A 45 8.93 6.74 -10.07
N VAL A 46 9.25 7.66 -10.96
CA VAL A 46 10.20 7.40 -12.04
C VAL A 46 11.57 7.06 -11.45
N GLY A 47 12.04 7.85 -10.47
CA GLY A 47 13.29 7.58 -9.76
C GLY A 47 13.29 6.22 -9.06
N LEU A 48 12.22 5.88 -8.34
CA LEU A 48 12.04 4.57 -7.71
C LEU A 48 12.10 3.43 -8.73
N SER A 49 11.39 3.56 -9.86
CA SER A 49 11.36 2.54 -10.92
C SER A 49 12.74 2.32 -11.53
N VAL A 50 13.51 3.40 -11.77
CA VAL A 50 14.88 3.32 -12.26
C VAL A 50 15.78 2.60 -11.24
N MET A 51 15.68 2.95 -9.96
CA MET A 51 16.49 2.31 -8.91
C MET A 51 16.15 0.83 -8.74
N THR A 52 14.86 0.47 -8.78
CA THR A 52 14.43 -0.94 -8.75
C THR A 52 14.97 -1.72 -9.93
N GLN A 53 14.93 -1.15 -11.14
CA GLN A 53 15.48 -1.79 -12.33
C GLN A 53 17.00 -2.00 -12.20
N LEU A 54 17.73 -0.97 -11.76
CA LEU A 54 19.18 -1.09 -11.52
C LEU A 54 19.50 -2.17 -10.50
N LEU A 55 18.75 -2.27 -9.40
CA LEU A 55 18.94 -3.33 -8.41
C LEU A 55 18.67 -4.72 -9.02
N ALA A 56 17.60 -4.87 -9.78
CA ALA A 56 17.26 -6.12 -10.45
C ALA A 56 18.34 -6.56 -11.46
N ASP A 57 18.86 -5.62 -12.26
CA ASP A 57 19.86 -5.90 -13.29
C ASP A 57 21.23 -6.23 -12.70
N ASN A 58 21.62 -5.58 -11.59
CA ASN A 58 22.91 -5.82 -10.94
C ASN A 58 22.91 -7.06 -10.03
N LEU A 59 21.82 -7.30 -9.30
CA LEU A 59 21.74 -8.43 -8.36
C LEU A 59 21.20 -9.69 -9.02
N GLY A 60 20.40 -9.58 -10.09
CA GLY A 60 19.79 -10.71 -10.78
C GLY A 60 20.77 -11.79 -11.23
N PRO A 61 21.89 -11.45 -11.89
CA PRO A 61 22.90 -12.42 -12.30
C PRO A 61 23.54 -13.16 -11.13
N ALA A 62 23.80 -12.46 -10.01
CA ALA A 62 24.38 -13.06 -8.81
C ALA A 62 23.39 -14.01 -8.12
N VAL A 63 22.12 -13.60 -7.98
CA VAL A 63 21.05 -14.44 -7.43
C VAL A 63 20.83 -15.68 -8.31
N ASN A 64 20.78 -15.53 -9.63
CA ASN A 64 20.65 -16.66 -10.55
C ASN A 64 21.84 -17.63 -10.48
N SER A 65 23.05 -17.11 -10.26
CA SER A 65 24.23 -17.96 -10.04
C SER A 65 24.12 -18.74 -8.73
N MET A 66 23.65 -18.11 -7.66
CA MET A 66 23.36 -18.77 -6.38
C MET A 66 22.32 -19.89 -6.55
N VAL A 67 21.20 -19.61 -7.24
CA VAL A 67 20.15 -20.61 -7.52
C VAL A 67 20.73 -21.83 -8.24
N LYS A 68 21.62 -21.63 -9.23
CA LYS A 68 22.30 -22.72 -9.94
C LYS A 68 23.25 -23.52 -9.05
N ILE A 69 24.07 -22.84 -8.23
CA ILE A 69 25.05 -23.48 -7.34
C ILE A 69 24.35 -24.35 -6.29
N TYR A 70 23.28 -23.85 -5.70
CA TYR A 70 22.52 -24.57 -4.67
C TYR A 70 21.45 -25.51 -5.24
N HIS A 71 21.38 -25.67 -6.56
CA HIS A 71 20.37 -26.49 -7.25
C HIS A 71 18.92 -26.18 -6.82
N LEU A 72 18.63 -24.89 -6.59
CA LEU A 72 17.30 -24.45 -6.17
C LEU A 72 16.36 -24.30 -7.38
N HIS A 73 15.09 -24.61 -7.21
CA HIS A 73 14.04 -24.43 -8.22
C HIS A 73 13.30 -23.10 -8.03
N LEU A 74 14.03 -21.99 -8.12
CA LEU A 74 13.46 -20.63 -8.00
C LEU A 74 13.24 -20.04 -9.40
N HIS A 75 11.98 -19.78 -9.75
CA HIS A 75 11.57 -19.32 -11.09
C HIS A 75 11.44 -17.79 -11.22
N THR A 76 11.35 -17.08 -10.10
CA THR A 76 11.03 -15.65 -10.08
C THR A 76 11.92 -14.93 -9.10
N LEU A 77 12.43 -13.77 -9.53
CA LEU A 77 13.20 -12.88 -8.66
C LEU A 77 12.26 -11.83 -8.07
N ASP A 78 12.27 -11.70 -6.74
CA ASP A 78 11.53 -10.65 -6.05
C ASP A 78 12.29 -9.33 -6.21
N ILE A 79 11.75 -8.44 -7.04
CA ILE A 79 12.28 -7.08 -7.29
C ILE A 79 11.78 -6.05 -6.27
N GLY A 80 11.05 -6.51 -5.24
CA GLY A 80 10.60 -5.73 -4.11
C GLY A 80 9.22 -5.10 -4.30
N TRP A 81 8.76 -4.48 -3.21
CA TRP A 81 7.46 -3.81 -3.11
C TRP A 81 7.23 -2.65 -4.12
N PRO A 82 8.26 -1.91 -4.63
CA PRO A 82 8.06 -0.88 -5.64
C PRO A 82 7.26 -1.36 -6.85
N ALA A 83 7.64 -2.51 -7.42
CA ALA A 83 6.99 -3.06 -8.59
C ALA A 83 5.53 -3.45 -8.31
N ALA A 84 5.28 -4.04 -7.13
CA ALA A 84 3.93 -4.37 -6.69
C ALA A 84 3.04 -3.12 -6.58
N SER A 85 3.58 -2.01 -6.04
CA SER A 85 2.84 -0.75 -5.91
C SER A 85 2.49 -0.13 -7.27
N THR A 86 3.41 -0.20 -8.24
CA THR A 86 3.19 0.24 -9.62
C THR A 86 2.06 -0.55 -10.27
N VAL A 87 2.07 -1.88 -10.11
CA VAL A 87 1.00 -2.75 -10.63
C VAL A 87 -0.33 -2.44 -9.95
N ALA A 88 -0.35 -2.34 -8.62
CA ALA A 88 -1.56 -2.07 -7.85
C ALA A 88 -2.28 -0.81 -8.34
N PHE A 89 -1.54 0.29 -8.43
CA PHE A 89 -2.09 1.55 -8.88
C PHE A 89 -2.48 1.50 -10.35
N GLY A 90 -1.74 0.82 -11.22
CA GLY A 90 -2.08 0.70 -12.64
C GLY A 90 -3.40 -0.03 -12.97
N THR A 91 -4.16 -0.50 -11.98
CA THR A 91 -5.44 -1.21 -12.18
C THR A 91 -6.67 -0.35 -11.93
N GLU A 92 -7.83 -0.80 -12.41
CA GLU A 92 -9.13 -0.14 -12.15
C GLU A 92 -9.41 -0.01 -10.65
N VAL A 93 -9.05 -1.03 -9.86
CA VAL A 93 -9.18 -1.01 -8.40
C VAL A 93 -8.26 0.06 -7.79
N GLY A 94 -7.03 0.18 -8.29
CA GLY A 94 -6.08 1.20 -7.85
C GLY A 94 -6.57 2.63 -8.09
N ALA A 95 -7.33 2.87 -9.15
CA ALA A 95 -7.90 4.20 -9.43
C ALA A 95 -9.01 4.60 -8.44
N ILE A 96 -9.82 3.64 -7.97
CA ILE A 96 -10.97 3.91 -7.10
C ILE A 96 -10.66 3.74 -5.59
N ILE A 97 -9.55 3.10 -5.22
CA ILE A 97 -9.28 2.77 -3.82
C ILE A 97 -9.11 3.99 -2.92
N ILE A 98 -8.52 5.06 -3.43
CA ILE A 98 -8.24 6.28 -2.65
C ILE A 98 -9.56 6.98 -2.26
N PRO A 99 -10.45 7.35 -3.21
CA PRO A 99 -11.71 7.99 -2.84
C PRO A 99 -12.59 7.06 -1.99
N LEU A 100 -12.64 5.77 -2.33
CA LEU A 100 -13.45 4.79 -1.63
C LEU A 100 -12.95 4.51 -0.21
N GLY A 101 -11.64 4.29 -0.04
CA GLY A 101 -11.04 4.04 1.25
C GLY A 101 -11.14 5.26 2.18
N LEU A 102 -10.99 6.48 1.66
CA LEU A 102 -11.26 7.69 2.43
C LEU A 102 -12.71 7.78 2.89
N LEU A 103 -13.66 7.50 1.99
CA LEU A 103 -15.08 7.47 2.34
C LEU A 103 -15.36 6.45 3.45
N ILE A 104 -14.83 5.24 3.33
CA ILE A 104 -14.97 4.19 4.35
C ILE A 104 -14.31 4.60 5.66
N ASN A 105 -13.14 5.23 5.62
CA ASN A 105 -12.48 5.69 6.83
C ASN A 105 -13.31 6.75 7.55
N ILE A 106 -13.89 7.70 6.82
CA ILE A 106 -14.81 8.70 7.38
C ILE A 106 -16.04 8.02 7.99
N ILE A 107 -16.65 7.05 7.28
CA ILE A 107 -17.77 6.27 7.81
C ILE A 107 -17.38 5.60 9.13
N MET A 108 -16.23 4.92 9.17
CA MET A 108 -15.73 4.23 10.37
C MET A 108 -15.45 5.18 11.54
N LEU A 109 -15.05 6.43 11.26
CA LEU A 109 -14.89 7.47 12.29
C LEU A 109 -16.25 7.95 12.83
N VAL A 110 -17.22 8.19 11.94
CA VAL A 110 -18.58 8.61 12.33
C VAL A 110 -19.30 7.51 13.11
N THR A 111 -19.16 6.25 12.70
CA THR A 111 -19.70 5.08 13.41
C THR A 111 -18.88 4.69 14.63
N LYS A 112 -17.79 5.43 14.93
CA LYS A 112 -16.87 5.19 16.06
C LYS A 112 -16.27 3.79 16.08
N THR A 113 -16.14 3.16 14.92
CA THR A 113 -15.51 1.84 14.78
C THR A 113 -14.00 1.92 14.96
N THR A 114 -13.40 3.05 14.58
CA THR A 114 -11.98 3.37 14.81
C THR A 114 -11.83 4.85 15.17
N LYS A 115 -10.72 5.23 15.80
CA LYS A 115 -10.31 6.63 16.00
C LYS A 115 -9.18 7.05 15.06
N THR A 116 -8.58 6.08 14.36
CA THR A 116 -7.54 6.31 13.35
C THR A 116 -8.08 6.93 12.06
N LEU A 117 -7.57 8.10 11.70
CA LEU A 117 -7.70 8.70 10.36
C LEU A 117 -6.45 8.36 9.55
N ASN A 118 -6.62 7.60 8.47
CA ASN A 118 -5.54 7.24 7.55
C ASN A 118 -5.34 8.31 6.48
N ILE A 119 -4.45 9.25 6.78
CA ILE A 119 -4.05 10.37 5.90
C ILE A 119 -2.92 9.99 4.92
N ASP A 120 -2.32 8.82 5.07
CA ASP A 120 -1.25 8.35 4.19
C ASP A 120 -1.83 7.74 2.92
N LEU A 121 -2.22 8.61 1.98
CA LEU A 121 -2.85 8.22 0.72
C LEU A 121 -1.94 7.37 -0.18
N TRP A 122 -0.63 7.51 -0.03
CA TRP A 122 0.35 6.69 -0.74
C TRP A 122 0.18 5.21 -0.39
N ASN A 123 0.00 4.94 0.89
CA ASN A 123 -0.04 3.60 1.45
C ASN A 123 -1.26 2.77 1.01
N TYR A 124 -2.24 3.41 0.36
CA TYR A 124 -3.44 2.75 -0.12
C TYR A 124 -3.15 1.71 -1.21
N TRP A 125 -1.95 1.75 -1.78
CA TRP A 125 -1.45 0.75 -2.71
C TRP A 125 -1.55 -0.67 -2.17
N HIS A 126 -1.41 -0.89 -0.86
CA HIS A 126 -1.53 -2.23 -0.26
C HIS A 126 -2.93 -2.80 -0.46
N PHE A 127 -3.96 -1.97 -0.26
CA PHE A 127 -5.36 -2.38 -0.41
C PHE A 127 -5.71 -2.51 -1.89
N ALA A 128 -5.22 -1.59 -2.73
CA ALA A 128 -5.32 -1.73 -4.18
C ALA A 128 -4.71 -3.05 -4.62
N PHE A 129 -3.51 -3.39 -4.17
CA PHE A 129 -2.80 -4.61 -4.59
C PHE A 129 -3.61 -5.87 -4.28
N VAL A 130 -4.12 -5.99 -3.05
CA VAL A 130 -5.00 -7.11 -2.66
C VAL A 130 -6.25 -7.15 -3.52
N GLY A 131 -6.92 -6.01 -3.71
CA GLY A 131 -8.10 -5.95 -4.56
C GLY A 131 -7.82 -6.23 -6.04
N SER A 132 -6.69 -5.79 -6.57
CA SER A 132 -6.23 -6.07 -7.93
C SER A 132 -6.03 -7.56 -8.13
N ILE A 133 -5.35 -8.25 -7.19
CA ILE A 133 -5.14 -9.70 -7.26
C ILE A 133 -6.48 -10.44 -7.26
N VAL A 134 -7.40 -10.07 -6.36
CA VAL A 134 -8.73 -10.71 -6.29
C VAL A 134 -9.54 -10.44 -7.55
N SER A 135 -9.51 -9.21 -8.08
CA SER A 135 -10.17 -8.85 -9.34
C SER A 135 -9.64 -9.67 -10.51
N ILE A 136 -8.32 -9.83 -10.62
CA ILE A 136 -7.68 -10.62 -11.68
C ILE A 136 -8.03 -12.12 -11.54
N ALA A 137 -7.95 -12.66 -10.32
CA ALA A 137 -8.22 -14.07 -10.06
C ALA A 137 -9.69 -14.45 -10.29
N THR A 138 -10.63 -13.59 -9.87
CA THR A 138 -12.09 -13.81 -9.99
C THR A 138 -12.68 -13.28 -11.30
N LYS A 139 -11.89 -12.53 -12.09
CA LYS A 139 -12.34 -11.76 -13.26
C LYS A 139 -13.51 -10.83 -12.95
N SER A 140 -13.59 -10.31 -11.72
CA SER A 140 -14.67 -9.47 -11.26
C SER A 140 -14.16 -8.28 -10.46
N PHE A 141 -14.36 -7.09 -11.03
CA PHE A 141 -14.04 -5.82 -10.39
C PHE A 141 -14.68 -5.69 -9.00
N TRP A 142 -15.96 -6.06 -8.88
CA TRP A 142 -16.71 -5.95 -7.62
C TRP A 142 -16.16 -6.82 -6.50
N TRP A 143 -15.67 -8.02 -6.82
CA TRP A 143 -15.03 -8.88 -5.83
C TRP A 143 -13.66 -8.34 -5.41
N GLY A 144 -12.92 -7.76 -6.35
CA GLY A 144 -11.66 -7.06 -6.04
C GLY A 144 -11.87 -5.87 -5.11
N ASP A 145 -12.86 -5.03 -5.43
CA ASP A 145 -13.19 -3.86 -4.63
C ASP A 145 -13.67 -4.26 -3.23
N PHE A 146 -14.57 -5.24 -3.14
CA PHE A 146 -15.01 -5.81 -1.86
C PHE A 146 -13.84 -6.32 -1.02
N ALA A 147 -12.90 -7.06 -1.61
CA ALA A 147 -11.73 -7.54 -0.89
C ALA A 147 -10.86 -6.38 -0.37
N ALA A 148 -10.64 -5.35 -1.20
CA ALA A 148 -9.87 -4.17 -0.80
C ALA A 148 -10.51 -3.45 0.39
N ILE A 149 -11.83 -3.27 0.37
CA ILE A 149 -12.61 -2.66 1.48
C ILE A 149 -12.45 -3.48 2.75
N VAL A 150 -12.63 -4.79 2.68
CA VAL A 150 -12.52 -5.67 3.86
C VAL A 150 -11.10 -5.58 4.45
N THR A 151 -10.07 -5.68 3.62
CA THR A 151 -8.68 -5.54 4.07
C THR A 151 -8.42 -4.16 4.68
N PHE A 152 -8.96 -3.10 4.08
CA PHE A 152 -8.85 -1.74 4.60
C PHE A 152 -9.48 -1.59 5.99
N SER A 153 -10.73 -2.03 6.16
CA SER A 153 -11.45 -1.96 7.43
C SER A 153 -10.77 -2.77 8.53
N VAL A 154 -10.33 -4.00 8.23
CA VAL A 154 -9.60 -4.83 9.20
C VAL A 154 -8.27 -4.16 9.59
N THR A 155 -7.57 -3.57 8.63
CA THR A 155 -6.30 -2.87 8.87
C THR A 155 -6.49 -1.68 9.79
N LEU A 156 -7.49 -0.83 9.55
CA LEU A 156 -7.78 0.33 10.41
C LEU A 156 -8.09 -0.09 11.84
N VAL A 157 -8.90 -1.15 12.01
CA VAL A 157 -9.25 -1.68 13.33
C VAL A 157 -8.02 -2.25 14.04
N GLY A 158 -7.15 -2.98 13.33
CA GLY A 158 -5.91 -3.50 13.89
C GLY A 158 -4.94 -2.37 14.28
N ALA A 159 -4.84 -1.33 13.45
CA ALA A 159 -4.01 -0.16 13.72
C ALA A 159 -4.48 0.59 14.97
N ASP A 160 -5.78 0.87 15.09
CA ASP A 160 -6.40 1.52 16.25
C ASP A 160 -6.14 0.75 17.55
N ARG A 161 -6.29 -0.59 17.51
CA ARG A 161 -5.99 -1.46 18.66
C ARG A 161 -4.52 -1.53 19.02
N SER A 162 -3.63 -1.38 18.05
CA SER A 162 -2.19 -1.43 18.26
C SER A 162 -1.59 -0.09 18.72
N GLN A 163 -2.33 1.01 18.59
CA GLN A 163 -1.87 2.39 18.86
C GLN A 163 -1.16 2.52 20.22
N LYS A 164 -1.79 2.10 21.31
CA LYS A 164 -1.19 2.20 22.65
C LYS A 164 0.11 1.39 22.81
N LYS A 165 0.25 0.30 22.08
CA LYS A 165 1.48 -0.53 22.10
C LYS A 165 2.61 0.16 21.33
N VAL A 166 2.28 0.78 20.19
CA VAL A 166 3.21 1.61 19.41
C VAL A 166 3.69 2.79 20.27
N GLU A 167 2.78 3.50 20.92
CA GLU A 167 3.10 4.61 21.82
C GLU A 167 4.00 4.17 23.00
N LYS A 168 3.70 3.02 23.63
CA LYS A 168 4.55 2.48 24.71
C LYS A 168 5.98 2.18 24.24
N PHE A 169 6.15 1.74 23.00
CA PHE A 169 7.45 1.37 22.45
C PHE A 169 8.26 2.60 22.00
N TYR A 170 7.63 3.54 21.28
CA TYR A 170 8.31 4.70 20.70
C TYR A 170 8.34 5.93 21.62
N GLY A 171 7.57 5.93 22.71
CA GLY A 171 7.53 7.02 23.67
C GLY A 171 6.56 8.14 23.28
N LYS A 172 6.64 9.25 24.06
CA LYS A 172 5.67 10.36 24.01
C LYS A 172 5.65 11.11 22.67
N ASP A 173 6.71 11.01 21.87
CA ASP A 173 6.78 11.69 20.57
C ASP A 173 5.80 11.11 19.54
N LEU A 174 5.29 9.88 19.75
CA LEU A 174 4.26 9.23 18.93
C LEU A 174 2.92 9.05 19.67
N GLU A 175 2.66 9.85 20.70
CA GLU A 175 1.38 9.83 21.42
C GLU A 175 0.20 10.11 20.47
N GLY A 176 -0.81 9.23 20.49
CA GLY A 176 -1.97 9.31 19.61
C GLY A 176 -1.73 8.90 18.15
N ILE A 177 -0.51 8.51 17.77
CA ILE A 177 -0.20 8.04 16.40
C ILE A 177 -0.40 6.54 16.30
N SER A 178 -1.14 6.12 15.28
CA SER A 178 -1.33 4.71 14.91
C SER A 178 -0.75 4.46 13.52
N ILE A 179 -0.40 3.20 13.22
CA ILE A 179 0.23 2.82 11.95
C ILE A 179 -0.78 2.00 11.11
N PRO A 180 -1.59 2.64 10.24
CA PRO A 180 -2.63 1.98 9.44
C PRO A 180 -2.09 1.33 8.15
N GLN A 181 -0.94 0.68 8.24
CA GLN A 181 -0.35 -0.04 7.11
C GLN A 181 -0.74 -1.52 7.15
N ALA A 182 -1.31 -2.03 6.06
CA ALA A 182 -1.76 -3.43 5.98
C ALA A 182 -0.64 -4.41 6.31
N PHE A 183 0.56 -4.16 5.77
CA PHE A 183 1.76 -4.94 6.07
C PHE A 183 1.99 -5.01 7.59
N CYS A 184 2.18 -3.87 8.27
CA CYS A 184 2.41 -3.84 9.71
C CYS A 184 1.31 -4.54 10.52
N VAL A 185 0.04 -4.29 10.19
CA VAL A 185 -1.08 -4.85 10.95
C VAL A 185 -1.18 -6.37 10.79
N THR A 186 -0.90 -6.90 9.59
CA THR A 186 -0.90 -8.35 9.36
C THR A 186 0.20 -9.11 10.12
N PHE A 187 1.29 -8.44 10.51
CA PHE A 187 2.33 -9.06 11.36
C PHE A 187 2.01 -9.04 12.85
N ILE A 188 0.99 -8.28 13.30
CA ILE A 188 0.65 -8.18 14.73
C ILE A 188 0.34 -9.56 15.35
N PRO A 189 -0.49 -10.45 14.74
CA PRO A 189 -0.75 -11.77 15.31
C PRO A 189 0.52 -12.62 15.41
N PHE A 190 1.40 -12.56 14.40
CA PHE A 190 2.68 -13.27 14.42
C PHE A 190 3.58 -12.75 15.54
N ALA A 191 3.69 -11.42 15.69
CA ALA A 191 4.47 -10.81 16.76
C ALA A 191 3.93 -11.21 18.14
N TRP A 192 2.61 -11.25 18.33
CA TRP A 192 2.03 -11.71 19.60
C TRP A 192 2.30 -13.18 19.87
N ALA A 193 2.18 -14.04 18.86
CA ALA A 193 2.48 -15.46 19.00
C ALA A 193 3.95 -15.70 19.37
N ILE A 194 4.87 -15.04 18.67
CA ILE A 194 6.31 -15.14 18.95
C ILE A 194 6.63 -14.60 20.35
N ASN A 195 6.08 -13.44 20.72
CA ASN A 195 6.32 -12.85 22.04
C ASN A 195 5.78 -13.77 23.16
N TRP A 196 4.61 -14.39 22.96
CA TRP A 196 4.03 -15.36 23.89
C TRP A 196 4.91 -16.61 24.09
N ILE A 197 5.60 -17.06 23.03
CA ILE A 197 6.56 -18.17 23.09
C ILE A 197 7.82 -17.73 23.85
N ILE A 198 8.41 -16.59 23.46
CA ILE A 198 9.65 -16.08 24.06
C ILE A 198 9.45 -15.84 25.57
N GLU A 199 8.35 -15.21 25.97
CA GLU A 199 8.03 -14.97 27.39
C GLU A 199 7.82 -16.25 28.22
N ARG A 200 7.61 -17.41 27.57
CA ARG A 200 7.43 -18.73 28.22
C ARG A 200 8.66 -19.59 28.20
N ILE A 201 9.65 -19.26 27.39
CA ILE A 201 10.94 -19.95 27.41
C ILE A 201 11.74 -19.30 28.55
N PRO A 202 12.04 -20.03 29.64
CA PRO A 202 12.88 -19.49 30.70
C PRO A 202 14.29 -19.26 30.14
N GLY A 203 14.66 -18.00 30.00
CA GLY A 203 15.93 -17.51 29.47
C GLY A 203 16.07 -16.01 29.70
#